data_AF-K0VYN2-F1
#
_entry.id   AF-K0VYN2-F1
#
_cell.length_a   1.000
_cell.length_b   1.000
_cell.length_c   1.000
_cell.angle_alpha   90.00
_cell.angle_beta   90.00
_cell.angle_gamma   90.00
#
_symmetry.space_group_name_H-M   'P 1'
#
loop_
_entity.id
_entity.type
_entity.pdbx_description
1 polymer ?
#
loop_
_entity_poly.entity_id
_entity_poly.type
_entity_poly.pdbx_seq_one_letter_code
_entity_poly.pdbx_strand_id
1 'polypeptide(L)'
;MSNELVRSESSSSPVADAGVSMPIAEDRFRTYSPARKAEIERIRDTDIDRYFAEGLDRELLAMMREDTGEAGPTDPMAVEVSRNQMMETPEGARFVMDMERLGGFKTQLHRLQGAVGGMVRDLGDARAQRVFMERFDRSFPEPLRYQIYSQLVMGPPSFVVPVTADKVKEFAVGDPGRELVREWGSDAPETIATIWKRVDNLKAAIGAAGMEVFKDWFNSLEIPHMKRVLQFIATGR
;
A
#
# COMPACT_ATOMS: atom_id res chain seq x y z
N MET A 1 -18.54 11.71 -56.76
CA MET A 1 -17.61 12.84 -56.88
C MET A 1 -16.23 12.29 -56.62
N SER A 2 -15.60 11.83 -57.70
CA SER A 2 -14.29 11.21 -57.77
C SER A 2 -13.18 12.26 -57.67
N ASN A 3 -12.03 11.91 -57.12
CA ASN A 3 -10.75 12.52 -57.47
C ASN A 3 -9.64 11.50 -57.26
N GLU A 4 -9.34 10.76 -58.32
CA GLU A 4 -8.01 10.21 -58.61
C GLU A 4 -7.21 11.23 -59.45
N LEU A 5 -5.89 10.99 -59.56
CA LEU A 5 -4.84 11.63 -60.37
C LEU A 5 -4.02 12.66 -59.57
N VAL A 6 -2.69 12.57 -59.44
CA VAL A 6 -1.65 12.18 -60.42
C VAL A 6 -0.40 11.64 -59.70
N ARG A 7 0.14 10.53 -60.22
CA ARG A 7 1.52 10.05 -60.02
C ARG A 7 2.50 10.99 -60.73
N SER A 8 3.56 11.39 -60.05
CA SER A 8 4.81 11.79 -60.69
C SER A 8 5.96 11.04 -60.03
N GLU A 9 6.36 9.92 -60.63
CA GLU A 9 7.69 9.36 -60.45
C GLU A 9 8.65 10.16 -61.33
N SER A 10 9.73 10.68 -60.74
CA SER A 10 10.95 10.96 -61.48
C SER A 10 12.13 10.57 -60.61
N SER A 11 12.79 9.50 -61.02
CA SER A 11 14.02 8.96 -60.44
C SER A 11 15.20 9.89 -60.68
N SER A 12 16.02 10.13 -59.66
CA SER A 12 17.47 10.32 -59.80
C SER A 12 18.15 10.26 -58.43
N SER A 13 18.75 9.12 -58.12
CA SER A 13 19.95 9.03 -57.27
C SER A 13 21.19 8.99 -58.20
N PRO A 14 22.45 9.16 -57.74
CA PRO A 14 22.98 9.34 -56.37
C PRO A 14 23.84 10.64 -56.25
N VAL A 15 24.39 11.07 -55.10
CA VAL A 15 25.68 10.65 -54.48
C VAL A 15 25.76 11.19 -53.02
N ALA A 16 26.59 10.49 -52.24
CA ALA A 16 26.78 10.41 -50.81
C ALA A 16 27.28 11.65 -50.02
N ASP A 17 27.01 11.53 -48.72
CA ASP A 17 27.88 11.79 -47.54
C ASP A 17 27.76 13.12 -46.79
N ALA A 18 27.14 13.04 -45.60
CA ALA A 18 27.70 13.53 -44.35
C ALA A 18 26.80 13.03 -43.21
N GLY A 19 27.23 11.95 -42.57
CA GLY A 19 26.57 11.40 -41.40
C GLY A 19 26.59 12.36 -40.21
N VAL A 20 25.41 12.63 -39.66
CA VAL A 20 25.23 12.89 -38.22
C VAL A 20 23.97 12.12 -37.80
N SER A 21 24.13 10.81 -37.60
CA SER A 21 23.16 10.05 -36.80
C SER A 21 23.32 10.51 -35.36
N MET A 22 22.29 11.20 -34.86
CA MET A 22 22.07 11.41 -33.44
C MET A 22 22.19 10.06 -32.72
N PRO A 23 22.91 9.96 -31.58
CA PRO A 23 22.96 8.74 -30.83
C PRO A 23 21.54 8.48 -30.29
N ILE A 24 20.89 7.47 -30.83
CA ILE A 24 19.79 6.79 -30.16
C ILE A 24 20.36 6.42 -28.80
N ALA A 25 19.84 7.03 -27.73
CA ALA A 25 20.20 6.66 -26.38
C ALA A 25 19.99 5.15 -26.27
N GLU A 26 21.10 4.42 -26.17
CA GLU A 26 21.09 3.00 -25.86
C GLU A 26 20.25 2.85 -24.60
N ASP A 27 19.08 2.26 -24.77
CA ASP A 27 18.31 1.69 -23.68
C ASP A 27 19.16 0.54 -23.15
N ARG A 28 20.07 0.89 -22.25
CA ARG A 28 20.95 -0.06 -21.57
C ARG A 28 20.02 -0.93 -20.74
N PHE A 29 19.69 -2.11 -21.26
CA PHE A 29 19.19 -3.24 -20.49
C PHE A 29 20.12 -3.44 -19.29
N ARG A 30 19.78 -2.79 -18.17
CA ARG A 30 20.50 -2.98 -16.91
C ARG A 30 19.99 -4.30 -16.37
N THR A 31 20.68 -5.38 -16.67
CA THR A 31 20.40 -6.66 -16.01
C THR A 31 20.68 -6.48 -14.52
N TYR A 32 19.61 -6.35 -13.74
CA TYR A 32 19.71 -6.10 -12.32
C TYR A 32 20.01 -7.39 -11.56
N SER A 33 20.99 -7.36 -10.64
CA SER A 33 21.37 -8.55 -9.90
C SER A 33 20.43 -8.80 -8.69
N PRO A 34 20.13 -10.06 -8.35
CA PRO A 34 19.36 -10.38 -7.14
C PRO A 34 19.95 -9.81 -5.84
N ALA A 35 21.28 -9.66 -5.79
CA ALA A 35 21.98 -9.02 -4.68
C ALA A 35 21.67 -7.53 -4.55
N ARG A 36 21.48 -6.82 -5.67
CA ARG A 36 21.11 -5.39 -5.69
C ARG A 36 19.68 -5.19 -5.21
N LYS A 37 18.76 -6.08 -5.61
CA LYS A 37 17.36 -6.09 -5.14
C LYS A 37 17.29 -6.27 -3.62
N ALA A 38 17.97 -7.28 -3.08
CA ALA A 38 17.99 -7.55 -1.63
C ALA A 38 18.65 -6.42 -0.83
N GLU A 39 19.67 -5.75 -1.39
CA GLU A 39 20.30 -4.59 -0.76
C GLU A 39 19.36 -3.39 -0.73
N ILE A 40 18.64 -3.12 -1.82
CA ILE A 40 17.65 -2.05 -1.89
C ILE A 40 16.49 -2.31 -0.92
N GLU A 41 16.02 -3.55 -0.80
CA GLU A 41 15.01 -3.94 0.18
C GLU A 41 15.51 -3.79 1.62
N ARG A 42 16.76 -4.15 1.89
CA ARG A 42 17.38 -3.91 3.20
C ARG A 42 17.45 -2.42 3.52
N ILE A 43 17.89 -1.59 2.58
CA ILE A 43 17.96 -0.13 2.75
C ILE A 43 16.56 0.45 2.92
N ARG A 44 15.55 -0.04 2.21
CA ARG A 44 14.14 0.35 2.41
C ARG A 44 13.70 0.10 3.86
N ASP A 45 14.11 -1.03 4.44
CA ASP A 45 13.68 -1.46 5.76
C ASP A 45 14.52 -0.82 6.90
N THR A 46 15.74 -0.34 6.63
CA THR A 46 16.64 0.24 7.64
C THR A 46 16.87 1.75 7.54
N ASP A 47 16.85 2.33 6.33
CA ASP A 47 17.19 3.73 6.05
C ASP A 47 16.33 4.28 4.91
N ILE A 48 15.12 4.68 5.28
CA ILE A 48 14.09 5.14 4.35
C ILE A 48 14.46 6.47 3.67
N ASP A 49 15.22 7.33 4.34
CA ASP A 49 15.63 8.63 3.79
C ASP A 49 16.63 8.41 2.64
N ARG A 50 17.59 7.50 2.85
CA ARG A 50 18.53 7.08 1.82
C ARG A 50 17.85 6.36 0.66
N TYR A 51 16.91 5.47 0.96
CA TYR A 51 16.14 4.73 -0.04
C TYR A 51 15.51 5.66 -1.09
N PHE A 52 14.95 6.80 -0.65
CA PHE A 52 14.33 7.76 -1.55
C PHE A 52 15.29 8.82 -2.11
N ALA A 53 16.28 9.28 -1.33
CA ALA A 53 17.26 10.25 -1.81
C ALA A 53 18.06 9.71 -3.00
N GLU A 54 18.36 8.41 -2.98
CA GLU A 54 19.10 7.72 -4.04
C GLU A 54 18.18 7.20 -5.18
N GLY A 55 16.86 7.39 -5.08
CA GLY A 55 15.90 6.93 -6.10
C GLY A 55 15.81 5.40 -6.22
N LEU A 56 16.08 4.68 -5.13
CA LEU A 56 16.07 3.21 -5.10
C LEU A 56 14.66 2.64 -5.22
N ASP A 57 13.63 3.45 -4.98
CA ASP A 57 12.23 3.15 -5.26
C ASP A 57 11.97 2.91 -6.74
N ARG A 58 12.52 3.77 -7.59
CA ARG A 58 12.41 3.64 -9.05
C ARG A 58 13.23 2.47 -9.56
N GLU A 59 14.40 2.25 -8.97
CA GLU A 59 15.26 1.12 -9.31
C GLU A 59 14.60 -0.21 -8.96
N LEU A 60 13.99 -0.32 -7.77
CA LEU A 60 13.27 -1.52 -7.35
C LEU A 60 12.02 -1.76 -8.21
N LEU A 61 11.24 -0.72 -8.50
CA LEU A 61 10.06 -0.83 -9.37
C LEU A 61 10.41 -1.23 -10.81
N ALA A 62 11.54 -0.74 -11.34
CA ALA A 62 12.04 -1.15 -12.65
C ALA A 62 12.42 -2.64 -12.65
N MET A 63 13.14 -3.11 -11.62
CA MET A 63 13.46 -4.53 -11.44
C MET A 63 12.21 -5.41 -11.35
N MET A 64 11.20 -4.97 -10.60
CA MET A 64 9.97 -5.74 -10.42
C MET A 64 9.13 -5.82 -11.71
N ARG A 65 9.05 -4.72 -12.47
CA ARG A 65 8.36 -4.70 -13.78
C ARG A 65 9.06 -5.57 -14.83
N GLU A 66 10.38 -5.60 -14.83
CA GLU A 66 11.18 -6.45 -15.72
C GLU A 66 11.05 -7.95 -15.37
N ASP A 67 10.93 -8.27 -14.07
CA ASP A 67 10.77 -9.65 -13.59
C ASP A 67 9.37 -10.27 -13.84
N THR A 68 8.30 -9.46 -13.93
CA THR A 68 6.91 -9.98 -13.88
C THR A 68 5.92 -9.40 -14.91
N GLY A 69 6.23 -8.32 -15.62
CA GLY A 69 5.32 -7.72 -16.61
C GLY A 69 4.06 -7.02 -16.05
N GLU A 70 3.70 -7.24 -14.79
CA GLU A 70 2.60 -6.56 -14.08
C GLU A 70 3.04 -6.20 -12.65
N ALA A 71 2.55 -5.06 -12.14
CA ALA A 71 2.76 -4.70 -10.74
C ALA A 71 2.09 -5.75 -9.83
N GLY A 72 2.84 -6.24 -8.83
CA GLY A 72 2.32 -7.09 -7.78
C GLY A 72 1.25 -6.37 -6.96
N PRO A 73 0.32 -7.11 -6.32
CA PRO A 73 -0.80 -6.51 -5.59
C PRO A 73 -0.36 -5.60 -4.42
N THR A 74 0.80 -5.87 -3.82
CA THR A 74 1.34 -5.07 -2.71
C THR A 74 2.39 -4.05 -3.15
N ASP A 75 2.57 -3.86 -4.45
CA ASP A 75 3.56 -2.92 -4.97
C ASP A 75 3.06 -1.49 -4.75
N PRO A 76 3.89 -0.59 -4.19
CA PRO A 76 3.50 0.79 -3.98
C PRO A 76 3.09 1.45 -5.30
N MET A 77 1.91 2.07 -5.31
CA MET A 77 1.48 2.88 -6.45
C MET A 77 2.22 4.22 -6.44
N ALA A 78 2.66 4.68 -7.61
CA ALA A 78 3.31 5.96 -7.76
C ALA A 78 2.44 7.12 -7.22
N VAL A 79 3.08 8.06 -6.52
CA VAL A 79 2.42 9.17 -5.81
C VAL A 79 1.50 9.97 -6.73
N GLU A 80 1.96 10.33 -7.92
CA GLU A 80 1.15 11.13 -8.86
C GLU A 80 -0.06 10.36 -9.38
N VAL A 81 0.06 9.05 -9.59
CA VAL A 81 -1.06 8.21 -9.99
C VAL A 81 -2.10 8.13 -8.86
N SER A 82 -1.65 7.88 -7.62
CA SER A 82 -2.53 7.84 -6.45
C SER A 82 -3.20 9.19 -6.20
N ARG A 83 -2.44 10.29 -6.31
CA ARG A 83 -2.96 11.65 -6.13
C ARG A 83 -4.04 11.94 -7.17
N ASN A 84 -3.75 11.70 -8.45
CA ASN A 84 -4.69 11.97 -9.53
C ASN A 84 -5.99 11.18 -9.34
N GLN A 85 -5.89 9.88 -9.05
CA GLN A 85 -7.06 9.03 -8.79
C GLN A 85 -7.89 9.51 -7.60
N MET A 86 -7.26 9.85 -6.46
CA MET A 86 -7.98 10.35 -5.29
C MET A 86 -8.60 11.73 -5.53
N MET A 87 -7.99 12.56 -6.36
CA MET A 87 -8.52 13.90 -6.68
C MET A 87 -9.73 13.86 -7.64
N GLU A 88 -10.09 12.70 -8.20
CA GLU A 88 -11.28 12.54 -9.04
C GLU A 88 -12.57 12.64 -8.23
N THR A 89 -12.53 12.38 -6.92
CA THR A 89 -13.70 12.45 -6.03
C THR A 89 -13.52 13.55 -4.98
N PRO A 90 -14.63 14.19 -4.52
CA PRO A 90 -14.57 15.17 -3.44
C PRO A 90 -13.98 14.60 -2.14
N GLU A 91 -14.30 13.35 -1.83
CA GLU A 91 -13.83 12.63 -0.65
C GLU A 91 -12.33 12.37 -0.71
N GLY A 92 -11.83 11.91 -1.85
CA GLY A 92 -10.41 11.66 -2.04
C GLY A 92 -9.60 12.95 -2.11
N ALA A 93 -10.14 14.02 -2.71
CA ALA A 93 -9.50 15.34 -2.68
C ALA A 93 -9.33 15.86 -1.24
N ARG A 94 -10.36 15.68 -0.39
CA ARG A 94 -10.28 16.02 1.02
C ARG A 94 -9.24 15.18 1.75
N PHE A 95 -9.20 13.87 1.49
CA PHE A 95 -8.20 12.98 2.07
C PHE A 95 -6.77 13.40 1.69
N VAL A 96 -6.52 13.74 0.42
CA VAL A 96 -5.23 14.25 -0.03
C VAL A 96 -4.85 15.53 0.74
N MET A 97 -5.77 16.49 0.87
CA MET A 97 -5.50 17.73 1.63
C MET A 97 -5.20 17.48 3.11
N ASP A 98 -5.91 16.55 3.75
CA ASP A 98 -5.68 16.21 5.15
C ASP A 98 -4.33 15.50 5.34
N MET A 99 -3.92 14.66 4.38
CA MET A 99 -2.59 14.03 4.36
C MET A 99 -1.46 15.06 4.16
N GLU A 100 -1.67 16.07 3.32
CA GLU A 100 -0.70 17.17 3.17
C GLU A 100 -0.48 17.90 4.50
N ARG A 101 -1.55 18.17 5.26
CA ARG A 101 -1.48 18.81 6.58
C ARG A 101 -0.77 17.96 7.64
N LEU A 102 -0.84 16.64 7.52
CA LEU A 102 -0.23 15.69 8.46
C LEU A 102 1.27 15.43 8.21
N GLY A 103 1.90 16.14 7.28
CA GLY A 103 3.33 15.98 6.98
C GLY A 103 3.65 15.59 5.54
N GLY A 104 2.73 15.89 4.61
CA GLY A 104 2.92 15.72 3.17
C GLY A 104 2.29 14.44 2.62
N PHE A 105 1.52 14.57 1.54
CA PHE A 105 0.79 13.45 0.92
C PHE A 105 1.73 12.31 0.51
N LYS A 106 2.87 12.64 -0.12
CA LYS A 106 3.88 11.65 -0.54
C LYS A 106 4.34 10.78 0.63
N THR A 107 4.76 11.42 1.72
CA THR A 107 5.29 10.72 2.90
C THR A 107 4.23 9.83 3.53
N GLN A 108 3.02 10.33 3.69
CA GLN A 108 1.93 9.57 4.32
C GLN A 108 1.42 8.44 3.43
N LEU A 109 1.33 8.65 2.12
CA LEU A 109 0.99 7.60 1.16
C LEU A 109 2.01 6.46 1.21
N HIS A 110 3.31 6.77 1.22
CA HIS A 110 4.35 5.75 1.31
C HIS A 110 4.27 4.94 2.62
N ARG A 111 4.05 5.62 3.75
CA ARG A 111 3.85 4.94 5.04
C ARG A 111 2.64 4.02 5.01
N LEU A 112 1.53 4.51 4.47
CA LEU A 112 0.29 3.73 4.34
C LEU A 112 0.48 2.50 3.44
N GLN A 113 1.01 2.69 2.23
CA GLN A 113 1.26 1.60 1.29
C GLN A 113 2.29 0.60 1.81
N GLY A 114 3.32 1.06 2.52
CA GLY A 114 4.30 0.18 3.15
C GLY A 114 3.69 -0.66 4.27
N ALA A 115 2.90 -0.04 5.16
CA ALA A 115 2.26 -0.71 6.29
C ALA A 115 1.20 -1.72 5.83
N VAL A 116 0.28 -1.29 4.94
CA VAL A 116 -0.76 -2.16 4.39
C VAL A 116 -0.14 -3.24 3.49
N GLY A 117 0.82 -2.89 2.65
CA GLY A 117 1.53 -3.84 1.80
C GLY A 117 2.27 -4.91 2.60
N GLY A 118 2.89 -4.53 3.72
CA GLY A 118 3.51 -5.47 4.66
C GLY A 118 2.49 -6.45 5.25
N MET A 119 1.39 -5.93 5.79
CA MET A 119 0.30 -6.76 6.32
C MET A 119 -0.24 -7.73 5.28
N VAL A 120 -0.50 -7.25 4.04
CA VAL A 120 -1.08 -8.06 2.97
C VAL A 120 -0.12 -9.12 2.46
N ARG A 121 1.19 -8.83 2.37
CA ARG A 121 2.21 -9.83 1.96
C ARG A 121 2.20 -11.07 2.86
N ASP A 122 1.93 -10.89 4.14
CA ASP A 122 1.90 -11.99 5.11
C ASP A 122 0.62 -12.83 5.05
N LEU A 123 -0.37 -12.44 4.24
CA LEU A 123 -1.64 -13.19 4.08
C LEU A 123 -1.53 -14.37 3.11
N GLY A 124 -0.44 -14.47 2.34
CA GLY A 124 -0.21 -15.60 1.44
C GLY A 124 0.28 -15.20 0.06
N ASP A 125 -0.12 -15.95 -0.96
CA ASP A 125 0.31 -15.74 -2.35
C ASP A 125 -0.37 -14.53 -3.03
N ALA A 126 0.10 -14.16 -4.22
CA ALA A 126 -0.43 -13.01 -4.97
C ALA A 126 -1.94 -13.11 -5.26
N ARG A 127 -2.51 -14.32 -5.33
CA ARG A 127 -3.95 -14.51 -5.53
C ARG A 127 -4.72 -14.18 -4.25
N ALA A 128 -4.28 -14.72 -3.12
CA ALA A 128 -4.87 -14.42 -1.81
C ALA A 128 -4.80 -12.92 -1.49
N GLN A 129 -3.67 -12.28 -1.80
CA GLN A 129 -3.46 -10.84 -1.63
C GLN A 129 -4.46 -10.01 -2.45
N ARG A 130 -4.62 -10.33 -3.75
CA ARG A 130 -5.61 -9.65 -4.62
C ARG A 130 -7.03 -9.83 -4.11
N VAL A 131 -7.42 -11.05 -3.73
CA VAL A 131 -8.76 -11.34 -3.21
C VAL A 131 -9.03 -10.56 -1.92
N PHE A 132 -8.05 -10.48 -1.01
CA PHE A 132 -8.18 -9.69 0.21
C PHE A 132 -8.39 -8.21 -0.08
N MET A 133 -7.59 -7.63 -0.97
CA MET A 133 -7.69 -6.22 -1.36
C MET A 133 -9.00 -5.91 -2.08
N GLU A 134 -9.41 -6.73 -3.06
CA GLU A 134 -10.69 -6.56 -3.77
C GLU A 134 -11.87 -6.64 -2.79
N ARG A 135 -11.83 -7.60 -1.85
CA ARG A 135 -12.87 -7.75 -0.84
C ARG A 135 -12.95 -6.52 0.06
N PHE A 136 -11.80 -5.96 0.47
CA PHE A 136 -11.76 -4.72 1.22
C PHE A 136 -12.41 -3.58 0.42
N ASP A 137 -12.00 -3.38 -0.83
CA ASP A 137 -12.51 -2.30 -1.68
C ASP A 137 -14.03 -2.41 -1.96
N ARG A 138 -14.54 -3.64 -2.06
CA ARG A 138 -15.98 -3.88 -2.25
C ARG A 138 -16.80 -3.75 -0.97
N SER A 139 -16.20 -4.04 0.19
CA SER A 139 -16.90 -4.01 1.47
C SER A 139 -17.02 -2.59 2.02
N PHE A 140 -16.07 -1.72 1.72
CA PHE A 140 -16.03 -0.37 2.27
C PHE A 140 -16.33 0.69 1.21
N PRO A 141 -17.39 1.51 1.41
CA PRO A 141 -17.56 2.73 0.63
C PRO A 141 -16.32 3.61 0.71
N GLU A 142 -16.03 4.33 -0.36
CA GLU A 142 -14.84 5.19 -0.48
C GLU A 142 -14.64 6.17 0.69
N PRO A 143 -15.65 6.93 1.18
CA PRO A 143 -15.45 7.80 2.35
C PRO A 143 -14.97 7.03 3.59
N LEU A 144 -15.43 5.79 3.75
CA LEU A 144 -15.06 4.94 4.88
C LEU A 144 -13.63 4.41 4.76
N ARG A 145 -13.21 4.05 3.54
CA ARG A 145 -11.81 3.66 3.26
C ARG A 145 -10.83 4.77 3.64
N TYR A 146 -11.13 6.02 3.27
CA TYR A 146 -10.28 7.15 3.61
C TYR A 146 -10.20 7.41 5.11
N GLN A 147 -11.30 7.25 5.86
CA GLN A 147 -11.24 7.35 7.33
C GLN A 147 -10.36 6.25 7.95
N ILE A 148 -10.45 5.02 7.44
CA ILE A 148 -9.56 3.93 7.86
C ILE A 148 -8.10 4.30 7.57
N TYR A 149 -7.78 4.76 6.36
CA TYR A 149 -6.42 5.17 5.98
C TYR A 149 -5.89 6.31 6.85
N SER A 150 -6.72 7.29 7.20
CA SER A 150 -6.36 8.37 8.13
C SER A 150 -6.00 7.83 9.51
N GLN A 151 -6.75 6.87 10.06
CA GLN A 151 -6.42 6.24 11.34
C GLN A 151 -5.13 5.41 11.29
N LEU A 152 -4.79 4.84 10.13
CA LEU A 152 -3.52 4.13 9.94
C LEU A 152 -2.34 5.09 9.93
N VAL A 153 -2.48 6.22 9.24
CA VAL A 153 -1.44 7.26 9.15
C VAL A 153 -1.17 7.92 10.50
N MET A 154 -2.20 8.14 11.33
CA MET A 154 -2.03 8.67 12.69
C MET A 154 -1.19 7.74 13.58
N GLY A 155 -1.11 6.46 13.24
CA GLY A 155 -0.34 5.47 13.99
C GLY A 155 -1.03 4.99 15.28
N PRO A 156 -0.36 4.12 16.05
CA PRO A 156 -0.87 3.66 17.34
C PRO A 156 -0.83 4.81 18.37
N PRO A 157 -1.75 4.79 19.36
CA PRO A 157 -1.74 5.73 20.48
C PRO A 157 -0.41 5.68 21.25
N SER A 158 0.09 6.85 21.67
CA SER A 158 1.36 6.96 22.42
C SER A 158 1.29 6.46 23.86
N PHE A 159 0.08 6.41 24.43
CA PHE A 159 -0.15 5.92 25.77
C PHE A 159 -1.48 5.18 25.84
N VAL A 160 -1.45 4.01 26.46
CA VAL A 160 -2.64 3.23 26.82
C VAL A 160 -2.50 2.73 28.25
N VAL A 161 -3.62 2.59 28.94
CA VAL A 161 -3.65 1.92 30.24
C VAL A 161 -3.85 0.43 29.98
N PRO A 162 -2.94 -0.46 30.42
CA PRO A 162 -3.09 -1.89 30.22
C PRO A 162 -4.41 -2.40 30.79
N VAL A 163 -5.05 -3.32 30.07
CA VAL A 163 -6.34 -3.88 30.52
C VAL A 163 -6.15 -4.84 31.70
N THR A 164 -7.21 -5.07 32.47
CA THR A 164 -7.17 -6.01 33.59
C THR A 164 -7.05 -7.46 33.11
N ALA A 165 -6.64 -8.38 34.00
CA ALA A 165 -6.56 -9.80 33.68
C ALA A 165 -7.89 -10.39 33.20
N ASP A 166 -9.03 -9.92 33.70
CA ASP A 166 -10.35 -10.39 33.26
C ASP A 166 -10.68 -9.93 31.84
N LYS A 167 -10.21 -8.73 31.45
CA LYS A 167 -10.31 -8.24 30.08
C LYS A 167 -9.40 -9.01 29.11
N VAL A 168 -8.24 -9.46 29.57
CA VAL A 168 -7.40 -10.40 28.80
C VAL A 168 -8.13 -11.73 28.59
N LYS A 169 -8.75 -12.28 29.65
CA LYS A 169 -9.55 -13.52 29.54
C LYS A 169 -10.71 -13.37 28.57
N GLU A 170 -11.42 -12.24 28.62
CA GLU A 170 -12.52 -11.90 27.70
C GLU A 170 -12.05 -11.90 26.24
N PHE A 171 -10.92 -11.25 25.95
CA PHE A 171 -10.32 -11.26 24.62
C PHE A 171 -9.88 -12.68 24.18
N ALA A 172 -9.42 -13.51 25.11
CA ALA A 172 -8.95 -14.87 24.86
C ALA A 172 -10.06 -15.93 24.79
N VAL A 173 -11.35 -15.56 24.85
CA VAL A 173 -12.47 -16.51 24.86
C VAL A 173 -12.50 -17.37 23.59
N GLY A 174 -12.21 -16.78 22.43
CA GLY A 174 -12.24 -17.43 21.13
C GLY A 174 -10.99 -17.19 20.30
N ASP A 175 -10.92 -17.84 19.15
CA ASP A 175 -9.88 -17.59 18.15
C ASP A 175 -10.25 -16.35 17.32
N PRO A 176 -9.27 -15.55 16.86
CA PRO A 176 -7.82 -15.71 17.06
C PRO A 176 -7.31 -15.18 18.42
N GLY A 177 -8.18 -14.60 19.26
CA GLY A 177 -7.79 -13.93 20.50
C GLY A 177 -7.00 -14.81 21.47
N ARG A 178 -7.35 -16.09 21.59
CA ARG A 178 -6.63 -17.06 22.42
C ARG A 178 -5.18 -17.27 21.95
N GLU A 179 -4.96 -17.39 20.65
CA GLU A 179 -3.61 -17.53 20.09
C GLU A 179 -2.79 -16.27 20.31
N LEU A 180 -3.38 -15.11 20.04
CA LEU A 180 -2.72 -13.82 20.20
C LEU A 180 -2.28 -13.57 21.64
N VAL A 181 -3.12 -13.89 22.63
CA VAL A 181 -2.74 -13.75 24.04
C VAL A 181 -1.57 -14.67 24.41
N ARG A 182 -1.49 -15.87 23.83
CA ARG A 182 -0.33 -16.77 24.02
C ARG A 182 0.93 -16.21 23.36
N GLU A 183 0.81 -15.62 22.19
CA GLU A 183 1.93 -15.01 21.46
C GLU A 183 2.47 -13.76 22.16
N TRP A 184 1.59 -12.88 22.65
CA TRP A 184 1.98 -11.64 23.30
C TRP A 184 2.44 -11.82 24.76
N GLY A 185 2.02 -12.90 25.42
CA GLY A 185 2.47 -13.22 26.78
C GLY A 185 2.22 -12.08 27.77
N SER A 186 3.29 -11.53 28.37
CA SER A 186 3.22 -10.42 29.32
C SER A 186 2.68 -9.13 28.74
N ASP A 187 2.80 -8.96 27.41
CA ASP A 187 2.48 -7.71 26.73
C ASP A 187 1.02 -7.69 26.26
N ALA A 188 0.29 -8.80 26.42
CA ALA A 188 -1.11 -8.91 26.03
C ALA A 188 -2.01 -7.82 26.64
N PRO A 189 -1.90 -7.44 27.94
CA PRO A 189 -2.73 -6.38 28.51
C PRO A 189 -2.59 -5.02 27.82
N GLU A 190 -1.36 -4.63 27.46
CA GLU A 190 -1.07 -3.37 26.78
C GLU A 190 -1.46 -3.44 25.29
N THR A 191 -1.21 -4.58 24.66
CA THR A 191 -1.53 -4.82 23.25
C THR A 191 -3.04 -4.79 23.01
N ILE A 192 -3.82 -5.44 23.86
CA ILE A 192 -5.30 -5.40 23.81
C ILE A 192 -5.81 -3.98 24.04
N ALA A 193 -5.23 -3.24 25.00
CA ALA A 193 -5.60 -1.84 25.25
C ALA A 193 -5.37 -0.98 24.01
N THR A 194 -4.25 -1.18 23.31
CA THR A 194 -3.94 -0.50 22.05
C THR A 194 -4.96 -0.80 20.96
N ILE A 195 -5.33 -2.08 20.79
CA ILE A 195 -6.35 -2.48 19.81
C ILE A 195 -7.68 -1.78 20.11
N TRP A 196 -8.16 -1.88 21.35
CA TRP A 196 -9.44 -1.28 21.73
C TRP A 196 -9.44 0.23 21.56
N LYS A 197 -8.34 0.90 21.95
CA LYS A 197 -8.22 2.34 21.77
C LYS A 197 -8.27 2.75 20.30
N ARG A 198 -7.62 2.01 19.40
CA ARG A 198 -7.67 2.28 17.96
C ARG A 198 -9.04 1.99 17.37
N VAL A 199 -9.70 0.92 17.80
CA VAL A 199 -11.07 0.61 17.38
C VAL A 199 -12.06 1.67 17.87
N ASP A 200 -11.90 2.19 19.08
CA ASP A 200 -12.72 3.28 19.61
C ASP A 200 -12.51 4.58 18.82
N ASN A 201 -11.26 4.92 18.51
CA ASN A 201 -10.94 6.08 17.68
C ASN A 201 -11.53 5.93 16.27
N LEU A 202 -11.43 4.73 15.68
CA LEU A 202 -12.04 4.43 14.39
C LEU A 202 -13.56 4.58 14.45
N LYS A 203 -14.22 3.98 15.46
CA LYS A 203 -15.66 4.09 15.69
C LYS A 203 -16.11 5.54 15.84
N ALA A 204 -15.34 6.36 16.53
CA ALA A 204 -15.62 7.80 16.66
C ALA A 204 -15.53 8.53 15.31
N ALA A 205 -14.60 8.13 14.43
CA ALA A 205 -14.43 8.72 13.11
C ALA A 205 -15.49 8.27 12.09
N ILE A 206 -15.90 7.00 12.13
CA ILE A 206 -16.77 6.39 11.10
C ILE A 206 -18.23 6.24 11.54
N GLY A 207 -18.51 6.49 12.82
CA GLY A 207 -19.83 6.35 13.42
C GLY A 207 -20.30 4.90 13.56
N ALA A 208 -21.49 4.73 14.15
CA ALA A 208 -22.07 3.40 14.37
C ALA A 208 -22.32 2.64 13.06
N ALA A 209 -22.85 3.29 12.03
CA ALA A 209 -23.14 2.66 10.75
C ALA A 209 -21.86 2.16 10.04
N GLY A 210 -20.80 2.97 10.01
CA GLY A 210 -19.50 2.53 9.46
C GLY A 210 -18.89 1.39 10.27
N MET A 211 -19.10 1.39 11.59
CA MET A 211 -18.63 0.32 12.47
C MET A 211 -19.33 -1.01 12.21
N GLU A 212 -20.61 -1.01 11.84
CA GLU A 212 -21.29 -2.25 11.41
C GLU A 212 -20.68 -2.79 10.11
N VAL A 213 -20.39 -1.94 9.12
CA VAL A 213 -19.67 -2.36 7.89
C VAL A 213 -18.30 -2.95 8.22
N PHE A 214 -17.56 -2.33 9.13
CA PHE A 214 -16.26 -2.86 9.58
C PHE A 214 -16.40 -4.21 10.25
N LYS A 215 -17.38 -4.38 11.15
CA LYS A 215 -17.62 -5.67 11.83
C LYS A 215 -18.01 -6.76 10.83
N ASP A 216 -18.89 -6.45 9.89
CA ASP A 216 -19.31 -7.41 8.87
C ASP A 216 -18.13 -7.85 8.02
N TRP A 217 -17.31 -6.90 7.55
CA TRP A 217 -16.08 -7.22 6.84
C TRP A 217 -15.13 -8.07 7.70
N PHE A 218 -14.83 -7.64 8.92
CA PHE A 218 -13.89 -8.32 9.81
C PHE A 218 -14.35 -9.74 10.15
N ASN A 219 -15.62 -9.92 10.52
CA ASN A 219 -16.22 -11.21 10.87
C ASN A 219 -16.29 -12.18 9.68
N SER A 220 -16.21 -11.66 8.46
CA SER A 220 -16.24 -12.44 7.24
C SER A 220 -14.85 -12.97 6.82
N LEU A 221 -13.79 -12.52 7.50
CA LEU A 221 -12.41 -12.99 7.29
C LEU A 221 -12.21 -14.38 7.91
N GLU A 222 -11.31 -15.17 7.30
CA GLU A 222 -10.84 -16.41 7.92
C GLU A 222 -9.98 -16.09 9.16
N ILE A 223 -9.91 -17.01 10.13
CA ILE A 223 -9.22 -16.82 11.41
C ILE A 223 -7.76 -16.34 11.22
N PRO A 224 -6.95 -16.90 10.29
CA PRO A 224 -5.59 -16.41 10.06
C PRO A 224 -5.55 -14.94 9.59
N HIS A 225 -6.49 -14.51 8.75
CA HIS A 225 -6.59 -13.13 8.29
C HIS A 225 -7.07 -12.19 9.40
N MET A 226 -8.06 -12.60 10.20
CA MET A 226 -8.50 -11.85 11.38
C MET A 226 -7.32 -11.60 12.33
N LYS A 227 -6.54 -12.65 12.59
CA LYS A 227 -5.34 -12.58 13.43
C LYS A 227 -4.36 -11.54 12.92
N ARG A 228 -4.03 -11.56 11.62
CA ARG A 228 -3.08 -10.61 11.02
C ARG A 228 -3.62 -9.17 11.07
N VAL A 229 -4.91 -8.97 10.83
CA VAL A 229 -5.55 -7.65 10.98
C VAL A 229 -5.46 -7.15 12.43
N LEU A 230 -5.71 -8.00 13.43
CA LEU A 230 -5.58 -7.61 14.84
C LEU A 230 -4.14 -7.28 15.23
N GLN A 231 -3.16 -8.06 14.76
CA GLN A 231 -1.74 -7.75 14.94
C GLN A 231 -1.39 -6.40 14.31
N PHE A 232 -1.86 -6.14 13.08
CA PHE A 232 -1.66 -4.87 12.40
C PHE A 232 -2.32 -3.69 13.13
N ILE A 233 -3.50 -3.89 13.71
CA ILE A 233 -4.14 -2.88 14.56
C ILE A 233 -3.34 -2.70 15.85
N ALA A 234 -2.70 -3.71 16.42
CA ALA A 234 -1.85 -3.52 17.59
C ALA A 234 -0.58 -2.71 17.27
N THR A 235 0.14 -3.05 16.21
CA THR A 235 1.53 -2.60 15.97
C THR A 235 1.64 -1.50 14.92
N GLY A 236 0.66 -1.40 14.03
CA GLY A 236 0.76 -0.62 12.78
C GLY A 236 1.74 -1.21 11.77
N ARG A 237 2.17 -2.47 11.95
CA ARG A 237 3.17 -3.19 11.14
C ARG A 237 2.83 -4.67 10.97
#